data_AF-A0A6G9RML6-F1
#
_entry.id   AF-A0A6G9RML6-F1
#
_cell.length_a   1.000
_cell.length_b   1.000
_cell.length_c   1.000
_cell.angle_alpha   90.00
_cell.angle_beta   90.00
_cell.angle_gamma   90.00
#
_symmetry.space_group_name_H-M   'P 1'
#
loop_
_entity.id
_entity.type
_entity.pdbx_description
1 polymer ?
#
loop_
_entity_poly.entity_id
_entity_poly.type
_entity_poly.pdbx_seq_one_letter_code
_entity_poly.pdbx_strand_id
1 'polypeptide(L)'
;MKQHLQPVHIMLDNETLSTHPNAHIVQTGLVHFCPETFEVLGRKVISMDAKSQPGAHIDVGTVYFWFKQLWETQQAVFIQDEELTVPIQRGCADLYRFIIDSCRRVWQEDDTPTVNDLHHSVNIWAKPAYFDIPQWENAFRHAGIRLPWHYRKVNCVQSHINRAAAKGFQLKSVPLLPGVHQPLNDCYHQISILKAITEFERT
;
A
#
# COMPACT_ATOMS: atom_id res chain seq x y z
N MET A 1 -11.41 23.44 -9.66
CA MET A 1 -10.15 22.69 -9.80
C MET A 1 -9.03 23.61 -9.39
N LYS A 2 -8.27 23.26 -8.35
CA LYS A 2 -7.11 24.06 -7.93
C LYS A 2 -6.05 23.99 -9.05
N GLN A 3 -5.51 25.12 -9.50
CA GLN A 3 -4.42 25.12 -10.48
C GLN A 3 -3.15 24.59 -9.80
N HIS A 4 -2.51 23.58 -10.39
CA HIS A 4 -1.22 23.02 -9.97
C HIS A 4 -1.15 22.43 -8.55
N LEU A 5 -1.96 21.40 -8.27
CA LEU A 5 -1.78 20.58 -7.08
C LEU A 5 -0.47 19.79 -7.13
N GLN A 6 0.33 19.89 -6.07
CA GLN A 6 1.56 19.11 -5.92
C GLN A 6 1.22 17.61 -5.82
N PRO A 7 1.99 16.72 -6.48
CA PRO A 7 1.77 15.28 -6.39
C PRO A 7 1.95 14.72 -4.98
N VAL A 8 1.14 13.72 -4.63
CA VAL A 8 1.22 13.00 -3.35
C VAL A 8 1.51 11.54 -3.66
N HIS A 9 2.53 10.94 -3.01
CA HIS A 9 2.99 9.58 -3.31
C HIS A 9 2.80 8.68 -2.09
N ILE A 10 2.01 7.62 -2.26
CA ILE A 10 1.68 6.68 -1.17
C ILE A 10 2.07 5.27 -1.60
N MET A 11 2.95 4.63 -0.84
CA MET A 11 3.24 3.20 -0.93
C MET A 11 2.20 2.42 -0.13
N LEU A 12 1.72 1.33 -0.72
CA LEU A 12 0.73 0.43 -0.16
C LEU A 12 1.25 -1.01 -0.31
N ASP A 13 1.12 -1.77 0.77
CA ASP A 13 1.41 -3.21 0.80
C ASP A 13 0.37 -3.92 1.66
N ASN A 14 -0.10 -5.08 1.19
CA ASN A 14 -1.15 -5.86 1.85
C ASN A 14 -0.64 -7.23 2.30
N GLU A 15 -0.98 -7.62 3.52
CA GLU A 15 -0.98 -9.02 3.92
C GLU A 15 -2.36 -9.62 3.67
N THR A 16 -2.39 -10.82 3.08
CA THR A 16 -3.63 -11.37 2.51
C THR A 16 -3.79 -12.87 2.73
N LEU A 17 -5.02 -13.36 2.60
CA LEU A 17 -5.34 -14.80 2.69
C LEU A 17 -5.48 -15.48 1.33
N SER A 18 -4.92 -14.91 0.26
CA SER A 18 -5.00 -15.48 -1.09
C SER A 18 -3.97 -14.81 -2.00
N THR A 19 -3.57 -15.48 -3.08
CA THR A 19 -2.72 -14.89 -4.15
C THR A 19 -3.52 -14.35 -5.34
N HIS A 20 -4.85 -14.38 -5.27
CA HIS A 20 -5.74 -13.79 -6.28
C HIS A 20 -5.81 -12.25 -6.15
N PRO A 21 -6.06 -11.51 -7.24
CA PRO A 21 -6.21 -10.05 -7.20
C PRO A 21 -7.35 -9.53 -6.34
N ASN A 22 -8.34 -10.37 -6.01
CA ASN A 22 -9.41 -10.05 -5.06
C ASN A 22 -9.20 -10.74 -3.70
N ALA A 23 -7.96 -10.95 -3.26
CA ALA A 23 -7.68 -11.58 -1.97
C ALA A 23 -8.30 -10.84 -0.78
N HIS A 24 -8.66 -11.60 0.25
CA HIS A 24 -9.05 -11.05 1.55
C HIS A 24 -7.85 -10.37 2.22
N ILE A 25 -8.02 -9.09 2.56
CA ILE A 25 -6.97 -8.27 3.18
C ILE A 25 -6.96 -8.51 4.70
N VAL A 26 -5.83 -8.90 5.26
CA VAL A 26 -5.65 -9.04 6.72
C VAL A 26 -5.12 -7.74 7.30
N GLN A 27 -4.08 -7.18 6.69
CA GLN A 27 -3.49 -5.92 7.08
C GLN A 27 -3.01 -5.15 5.86
N THR A 28 -2.93 -3.83 6.01
CA THR A 28 -2.36 -2.93 5.01
C THR A 28 -1.42 -1.94 5.65
N GLY A 29 -0.23 -1.82 5.09
CA GLY A 29 0.73 -0.77 5.38
C GLY A 29 0.55 0.37 4.39
N LEU A 30 0.55 1.60 4.89
CA LEU A 30 0.47 2.82 4.09
C LEU A 30 1.63 3.73 4.46
N VAL A 31 2.40 4.18 3.48
CA VAL A 31 3.51 5.13 3.67
C VAL A 31 3.40 6.26 2.67
N HIS A 32 3.16 7.47 3.16
CA HIS A 32 3.31 8.68 2.38
C HIS A 32 4.80 9.06 2.36
N PHE A 33 5.38 9.25 1.17
CA PHE A 33 6.79 9.56 1.01
C PHE A 33 7.04 10.60 -0.09
N CYS A 34 8.18 11.28 -0.03
CA CYS A 34 8.67 12.15 -1.10
C CYS A 34 9.48 11.31 -2.11
N PRO A 35 9.11 11.23 -3.40
CA PRO A 35 9.82 10.40 -4.37
C PRO A 35 11.19 10.95 -4.78
N GLU A 36 11.47 12.23 -4.54
CA GLU A 36 12.77 12.86 -4.84
C GLU A 36 13.82 12.58 -3.76
N THR A 37 13.42 12.62 -2.49
CA THR A 37 14.30 12.44 -1.32
C THR A 37 14.19 11.05 -0.69
N PHE A 38 13.12 10.32 -0.99
CA PHE A 38 12.69 9.07 -0.35
C PHE A 38 12.39 9.22 1.15
N GLU A 39 12.15 10.44 1.62
CA GLU A 39 11.77 10.74 3.00
C GLU A 39 10.33 10.28 3.28
N VAL A 40 10.12 9.66 4.45
CA VAL A 40 8.81 9.25 4.93
C VAL A 40 8.11 10.42 5.61
N LEU A 41 6.94 10.81 5.08
CA LEU A 41 6.15 11.95 5.54
C LEU A 41 4.94 11.55 6.40
N GLY A 42 4.54 10.28 6.32
CA GLY A 42 3.43 9.74 7.10
C GLY A 42 3.34 8.23 6.97
N ARG A 43 2.77 7.58 7.99
CA ARG A 43 2.60 6.12 8.03
C ARG A 43 1.33 5.71 8.73
N LYS A 44 0.74 4.59 8.31
CA LYS A 44 -0.40 3.96 8.98
C LYS A 44 -0.41 2.46 8.70
N VAL A 45 -0.86 1.68 9.68
CA VAL A 45 -1.27 0.29 9.48
C VAL A 45 -2.79 0.23 9.68
N ILE A 46 -3.48 -0.51 8.81
CA ILE A 46 -4.89 -0.82 8.95
C ILE A 46 -5.01 -2.33 9.10
N SER A 47 -5.59 -2.79 10.20
CA SER A 47 -5.80 -4.20 10.46
C SER A 47 -7.27 -4.53 10.33
N MET A 48 -7.60 -5.54 9.52
CA MET A 48 -8.98 -5.95 9.27
C MET A 48 -9.43 -6.97 10.31
N ASP A 49 -10.72 -6.91 10.67
CA ASP A 49 -11.33 -7.99 11.43
C ASP A 49 -11.46 -9.26 10.56
N ALA A 50 -11.66 -10.41 11.20
CA ALA A 50 -11.75 -11.69 10.49
C ALA A 50 -13.05 -11.89 9.70
N LYS A 51 -13.92 -10.87 9.61
CA LYS A 51 -15.24 -11.01 8.96
C LYS A 51 -15.08 -11.05 7.45
N SER A 52 -16.04 -11.70 6.78
CA SER A 52 -16.04 -11.82 5.33
C SER A 52 -15.99 -10.44 4.65
N GLN A 53 -15.07 -10.29 3.71
CA GLN A 53 -14.97 -9.10 2.88
C GLN A 53 -15.74 -9.35 1.56
N PRO A 54 -16.71 -8.49 1.20
CA PRO A 54 -17.51 -8.70 -0.01
C PRO A 54 -16.65 -8.82 -1.27
N GLY A 55 -16.90 -9.86 -2.07
CA GLY A 55 -16.15 -10.13 -3.30
C GLY A 55 -14.72 -10.64 -3.10
N ALA A 56 -14.27 -10.83 -1.85
CA ALA A 56 -12.92 -11.28 -1.56
C ALA A 56 -12.77 -12.81 -1.62
N HIS A 57 -11.61 -13.27 -2.08
CA HIS A 57 -11.22 -14.67 -2.13
C HIS A 57 -10.32 -15.03 -0.94
N ILE A 58 -10.57 -16.21 -0.36
CA ILE A 58 -9.71 -16.84 0.65
C ILE A 58 -9.22 -18.17 0.06
N ASP A 59 -7.91 -18.38 0.06
CA ASP A 59 -7.27 -19.62 -0.38
C ASP A 59 -6.78 -20.42 0.84
N VAL A 60 -7.17 -21.69 0.91
CA VAL A 60 -6.80 -22.58 2.03
C VAL A 60 -5.29 -22.79 2.09
N GLY A 61 -4.60 -22.83 0.93
CA GLY A 61 -3.16 -22.94 0.85
C GLY A 61 -2.45 -21.73 1.44
N THR A 62 -2.92 -20.52 1.14
CA THR A 62 -2.39 -19.28 1.73
C THR A 62 -2.66 -19.19 3.24
N VAL A 63 -3.82 -19.62 3.72
CA VAL A 63 -4.08 -19.73 5.17
C VAL A 63 -3.07 -20.69 5.82
N TYR A 64 -2.82 -21.85 5.20
CA TYR A 64 -1.84 -22.81 5.71
C TYR A 64 -0.39 -22.31 5.64
N PHE A 65 -0.05 -21.49 4.63
CA PHE A 65 1.24 -20.79 4.56
C PHE A 65 1.45 -19.88 5.78
N TRP A 66 0.43 -19.14 6.19
CA TRP A 66 0.47 -18.28 7.37
C TRP A 66 0.66 -19.06 8.67
N PHE A 67 0.00 -20.21 8.83
CA PHE A 67 0.19 -21.09 9.98
C PHE A 67 1.61 -21.66 10.12
N LYS A 68 2.41 -21.64 9.05
CA LYS A 68 3.82 -22.09 9.08
C LYS A 68 4.80 -21.00 9.47
N GLN A 69 4.37 -19.73 9.55
CA GLN A 69 5.25 -18.63 9.94
C GLN A 69 5.63 -18.73 11.42
N LEU A 70 6.72 -18.06 11.80
CA LEU A 70 7.08 -17.92 13.23
C LEU A 70 5.93 -17.28 14.00
N TRP A 71 5.77 -17.65 15.27
CA TRP A 71 4.63 -17.22 16.08
C TRP A 71 4.54 -15.70 16.19
N GLU A 72 5.70 -15.04 16.28
CA GLU A 72 5.81 -13.58 16.30
C GLU A 72 5.34 -12.94 14.98
N THR A 73 5.61 -13.58 13.84
CA THR A 73 5.11 -13.15 12.52
C THR A 73 3.59 -13.36 12.42
N GLN A 74 3.07 -14.47 12.94
CA GLN A 74 1.63 -14.71 12.98
C GLN A 74 0.91 -13.65 13.83
N GLN A 75 1.45 -13.29 14.99
CA GLN A 75 0.87 -12.26 15.86
C GLN A 75 0.94 -10.85 15.26
N ALA A 76 2.01 -10.56 14.51
CA ALA A 76 2.13 -9.27 13.84
C ALA A 76 1.06 -9.08 12.75
N VAL A 77 0.71 -10.16 12.05
CA VAL A 77 -0.26 -10.15 10.93
C VAL A 77 -1.70 -10.36 11.40
N PHE A 78 -1.95 -11.39 12.21
CA PHE A 78 -3.26 -11.70 12.77
C PHE A 78 -3.42 -11.04 14.13
N ILE A 79 -3.71 -9.74 14.11
CA ILE A 79 -4.15 -9.04 15.32
C ILE A 79 -5.51 -9.63 15.73
N GLN A 80 -5.52 -10.34 16.86
CA GLN A 80 -6.72 -10.95 17.42
C GLN A 80 -7.52 -9.99 18.32
N ASP A 81 -6.97 -8.80 18.57
CA ASP A 81 -7.62 -7.78 19.38
C ASP A 81 -8.70 -7.07 18.55
N GLU A 82 -9.96 -7.28 18.95
CA GLU A 82 -11.13 -6.66 18.31
C GLU A 82 -11.11 -5.12 18.43
N GLU A 83 -10.42 -4.55 19.42
CA GLU A 83 -10.29 -3.09 19.56
C GLU A 83 -9.28 -2.48 18.56
N LEU A 84 -8.37 -3.31 18.03
CA LEU A 84 -7.32 -2.91 17.11
C LEU A 84 -7.59 -3.29 15.64
N THR A 85 -8.72 -3.95 15.39
CA THR A 85 -9.15 -4.36 14.05
C THR A 85 -10.43 -3.64 13.62
N VAL A 86 -10.64 -3.52 12.31
CA VAL A 86 -11.81 -2.84 11.75
C VAL A 86 -12.44 -3.64 10.61
N PRO A 87 -13.76 -3.54 10.39
CA PRO A 87 -14.37 -4.11 9.19
C PRO A 87 -13.87 -3.38 7.94
N ILE A 88 -13.85 -4.07 6.79
CA ILE A 88 -13.30 -3.54 5.53
C ILE A 88 -13.89 -2.20 5.08
N GLN A 89 -15.17 -1.93 5.38
CA GLN A 89 -15.80 -0.64 5.08
C GLN A 89 -15.17 0.50 5.88
N ARG A 90 -14.85 0.25 7.16
CA ARG A 90 -14.12 1.20 7.99
C ARG A 90 -12.67 1.31 7.52
N GLY A 91 -12.05 0.20 7.11
CA GLY A 91 -10.75 0.20 6.43
C GLY A 91 -10.71 1.13 5.21
N CYS A 92 -11.74 1.11 4.36
CA CYS A 92 -11.86 2.04 3.22
C CYS A 92 -11.88 3.50 3.66
N ALA A 93 -12.66 3.83 4.70
CA ALA A 93 -12.69 5.19 5.26
C ALA A 93 -11.34 5.59 5.86
N ASP A 94 -10.65 4.66 6.51
CA ASP A 94 -9.36 4.88 7.15
C ASP A 94 -8.22 5.07 6.15
N LEU A 95 -8.25 4.37 5.01
CA LEU A 95 -7.34 4.59 3.89
C LEU A 95 -7.63 5.94 3.23
N TYR A 96 -8.90 6.22 2.93
CA TYR A 96 -9.30 7.49 2.30
C TYR A 96 -8.87 8.69 3.15
N ARG A 97 -9.09 8.62 4.47
CA ARG A 97 -8.64 9.65 5.41
C ARG A 97 -7.13 9.85 5.40
N PHE A 98 -6.36 8.75 5.39
CA PHE A 98 -4.90 8.85 5.28
C PHE A 98 -4.45 9.57 4.00
N ILE A 99 -5.14 9.35 2.88
CA ILE A 99 -4.88 10.07 1.62
C ILE A 99 -5.22 11.56 1.75
N ILE A 100 -6.40 11.91 2.30
CA ILE A 100 -6.78 13.31 2.54
C ILE A 100 -5.72 14.01 3.40
N ASP A 101 -5.33 13.39 4.52
CA ASP A 101 -4.35 13.97 5.45
C ASP A 101 -2.96 14.12 4.79
N SER A 102 -2.62 13.21 3.87
CA SER A 102 -1.39 13.30 3.07
C SER A 102 -1.46 14.47 2.07
N CYS A 103 -2.59 14.66 1.39
CA CYS A 103 -2.81 15.81 0.51
C CYS A 103 -2.72 17.13 1.27
N ARG A 104 -3.43 17.27 2.39
CA ARG A 104 -3.40 18.46 3.25
C ARG A 104 -1.98 18.80 3.69
N ARG A 105 -1.19 17.79 4.06
CA ARG A 105 0.23 17.96 4.42
C ARG A 105 1.06 18.55 3.27
N VAL A 106 0.91 18.03 2.05
CA VAL A 106 1.69 18.49 0.90
C VAL A 106 1.23 19.87 0.44
N TRP A 107 -0.08 20.11 0.42
CA TRP A 107 -0.66 21.35 -0.10
C TRP A 107 -0.69 22.48 0.94
N GLN A 108 -0.38 22.17 2.20
CA GLN A 108 -0.37 23.11 3.33
C GLN A 108 -1.71 23.85 3.49
N GLU A 109 -2.80 23.09 3.38
CA GLU A 109 -4.17 23.59 3.51
C GLU A 109 -5.04 22.58 4.25
N ASP A 110 -6.08 23.08 4.94
CA ASP A 110 -7.01 22.26 5.72
C ASP A 110 -8.30 21.92 4.97
N ASP A 111 -8.50 22.49 3.79
CA ASP A 111 -9.64 22.20 2.92
C ASP A 111 -9.77 20.69 2.68
N THR A 112 -11.01 20.21 2.55
CA THR A 112 -11.24 18.81 2.16
C THR A 112 -11.05 18.70 0.65
N PRO A 113 -10.10 17.88 0.15
CA PRO A 113 -9.91 17.67 -1.27
C PRO A 113 -11.16 17.11 -1.94
N THR A 114 -11.50 17.59 -3.13
CA THR A 114 -12.52 16.92 -3.96
C THR A 114 -11.96 15.64 -4.56
N VAL A 115 -12.82 14.72 -4.99
CA VAL A 115 -12.39 13.51 -5.73
C VAL A 115 -11.55 13.88 -6.97
N ASN A 116 -11.87 14.98 -7.65
CA ASN A 116 -11.12 15.42 -8.81
C ASN A 116 -9.70 15.88 -8.42
N ASP A 117 -9.57 16.60 -7.29
CA ASP A 117 -8.27 17.01 -6.76
C ASP A 117 -7.40 15.79 -6.44
N LEU A 118 -7.99 14.76 -5.80
CA LEU A 118 -7.32 13.49 -5.52
C LEU A 118 -6.90 12.77 -6.81
N HIS A 119 -7.78 12.67 -7.80
CA HIS A 119 -7.50 11.99 -9.08
C HIS A 119 -6.36 12.64 -9.88
N HIS A 120 -6.14 13.94 -9.69
CA HIS A 120 -5.08 14.67 -10.37
C HIS A 120 -3.72 14.53 -9.69
N SER A 121 -3.71 14.32 -8.37
CA SER A 121 -2.52 14.52 -7.51
C SER A 121 -2.01 13.23 -6.84
N VAL A 122 -2.89 12.29 -6.50
CA VAL A 122 -2.53 11.08 -5.74
C VAL A 122 -1.94 10.03 -6.67
N ASN A 123 -0.72 9.62 -6.38
CA ASN A 123 0.00 8.52 -6.99
C ASN A 123 0.10 7.38 -5.96
N ILE A 124 -0.57 6.26 -6.25
CA ILE A 124 -0.51 5.06 -5.40
C ILE A 124 0.55 4.10 -5.95
N TRP A 125 1.32 3.49 -5.06
CA TRP A 125 2.43 2.59 -5.37
C TRP A 125 2.23 1.25 -4.67
N ALA A 126 2.61 0.16 -5.32
CA ALA A 126 2.60 -1.19 -4.75
C ALA A 126 3.57 -2.13 -5.49
N LYS A 127 3.84 -3.32 -4.92
CA LYS A 127 4.80 -4.29 -5.46
C LYS A 127 4.33 -5.76 -5.33
N PRO A 128 3.76 -6.36 -6.38
CA PRO A 128 3.41 -5.74 -7.65
C PRO A 128 2.03 -5.06 -7.58
N ALA A 129 1.89 -3.91 -8.26
CA ALA A 129 0.63 -3.17 -8.21
C ALA A 129 -0.59 -3.95 -8.75
N TYR A 130 -0.40 -4.92 -9.64
CA TYR A 130 -1.50 -5.76 -10.11
C TYR A 130 -2.08 -6.69 -9.03
N PHE A 131 -1.37 -6.88 -7.92
CA PHE A 131 -1.79 -7.74 -6.83
C PHE A 131 -2.53 -6.94 -5.75
N ASP A 132 -1.90 -5.95 -5.13
CA ASP A 132 -2.47 -5.24 -3.97
C ASP A 132 -3.60 -4.27 -4.33
N ILE A 133 -3.47 -3.57 -5.45
CA ILE A 133 -4.40 -2.49 -5.83
C ILE A 133 -5.82 -3.03 -6.12
N PRO A 134 -6.01 -4.12 -6.88
CA PRO A 134 -7.36 -4.62 -7.16
C PRO A 134 -8.13 -5.07 -5.91
N GLN A 135 -7.45 -5.44 -4.82
CA GLN A 135 -8.09 -5.81 -3.56
C GLN A 135 -8.78 -4.59 -2.93
N TRP A 136 -8.10 -3.45 -2.91
CA TRP A 136 -8.70 -2.19 -2.47
C TRP A 136 -9.74 -1.67 -3.44
N GLU A 137 -9.53 -1.79 -4.76
CA GLU A 137 -10.57 -1.44 -5.74
C GLU A 137 -11.86 -2.26 -5.57
N ASN A 138 -11.72 -3.54 -5.23
CA ASN A 138 -12.84 -4.39 -4.84
C ASN A 138 -13.53 -3.88 -3.58
N ALA A 139 -12.77 -3.60 -2.51
CA ALA A 139 -13.30 -3.08 -1.26
C ALA A 139 -14.06 -1.75 -1.44
N PHE A 140 -13.48 -0.77 -2.15
CA PHE A 140 -14.10 0.51 -2.44
C PHE A 140 -15.39 0.37 -3.27
N ARG A 141 -15.39 -0.51 -4.28
CA ARG A 141 -16.57 -0.81 -5.10
C ARG A 141 -17.73 -1.34 -4.26
N HIS A 142 -17.44 -2.32 -3.39
CA HIS A 142 -18.46 -2.91 -2.50
C HIS A 142 -18.89 -1.97 -1.36
N ALA A 143 -18.05 -1.01 -0.97
CA ALA A 143 -18.42 0.03 -0.02
C ALA A 143 -19.24 1.18 -0.66
N GLY A 144 -19.36 1.22 -1.99
CA GLY A 144 -20.01 2.33 -2.70
C GLY A 144 -19.24 3.65 -2.62
N ILE A 145 -17.94 3.61 -2.31
CA ILE A 145 -17.08 4.78 -2.15
C ILE A 145 -16.24 4.95 -3.42
N ARG A 146 -16.16 6.17 -3.95
CA ARG A 146 -15.30 6.47 -5.11
C ARG A 146 -13.84 6.31 -4.75
N LEU A 147 -13.03 5.79 -5.67
CA LEU A 147 -11.59 5.63 -5.44
C LEU A 147 -10.91 6.98 -5.21
N PRO A 148 -10.01 7.09 -4.21
CA PRO A 148 -9.24 8.30 -3.93
C PRO A 148 -7.99 8.46 -4.81
N TRP A 149 -7.90 7.70 -5.91
CA TRP A 149 -6.90 7.87 -6.97
C TRP A 149 -7.52 7.58 -8.34
N HIS A 150 -6.87 8.09 -9.38
CA HIS A 150 -7.21 7.75 -10.76
C HIS A 150 -6.44 6.49 -11.19
N TYR A 151 -7.04 5.62 -12.00
CA TYR A 151 -6.40 4.36 -12.43
C TYR A 151 -5.06 4.56 -13.17
N ARG A 152 -4.88 5.69 -13.85
CA ARG A 152 -3.60 6.08 -14.50
C ARG A 152 -2.51 6.55 -13.54
N LYS A 153 -2.82 6.67 -12.24
CA LYS A 153 -1.90 7.10 -11.18
C LYS A 153 -1.47 5.94 -10.28
N VAL A 154 -1.66 4.71 -10.75
CA VAL A 154 -1.14 3.50 -10.12
C VAL A 154 0.26 3.23 -10.65
N ASN A 155 1.23 3.08 -9.75
CA ASN A 155 2.63 2.87 -10.06
C ASN A 155 3.09 1.51 -9.52
N CYS A 156 3.88 0.78 -10.32
CA CYS A 156 4.30 -0.58 -9.99
C CYS A 156 5.81 -0.64 -9.75
N VAL A 157 6.22 -0.83 -8.49
CA VAL A 157 7.65 -0.94 -8.13
C VAL A 157 8.32 -2.10 -8.88
N GLN A 158 7.61 -3.21 -9.08
CA GLN A 158 8.12 -4.38 -9.81
C GLN A 158 8.55 -4.02 -11.25
N SER A 159 7.88 -3.07 -11.90
CA SER A 159 8.25 -2.63 -13.25
C SER A 159 9.57 -1.86 -13.24
N HIS A 160 9.83 -1.04 -12.20
CA HIS A 160 11.12 -0.38 -12.01
C HIS A 160 12.23 -1.39 -11.75
N ILE A 161 11.98 -2.39 -10.90
CA ILE A 161 12.93 -3.48 -10.62
C ILE A 161 13.29 -4.22 -11.91
N ASN A 162 12.29 -4.65 -12.69
CA ASN A 162 12.53 -5.41 -13.92
C ASN A 162 13.37 -4.61 -14.93
N ARG A 163 13.05 -3.31 -15.10
CA ARG A 163 13.79 -2.40 -15.99
C ARG A 163 15.23 -2.17 -15.54
N ALA A 164 15.46 -1.97 -14.24
CA ALA A 164 16.79 -1.77 -13.69
C ALA A 164 17.62 -3.06 -13.75
N ALA A 165 17.00 -4.21 -13.45
CA ALA A 165 17.65 -5.52 -13.49
C ALA A 165 18.15 -5.86 -14.90
N ALA A 166 17.38 -5.50 -15.94
CA ALA A 166 17.80 -5.65 -17.33
C ALA A 166 19.06 -4.84 -17.69
N LYS A 167 19.41 -3.83 -16.89
CA LYS A 167 20.63 -3.01 -17.02
C LYS A 167 21.75 -3.46 -16.07
N GLY A 168 21.55 -4.52 -15.28
CA GLY A 168 22.53 -5.06 -14.34
C GLY A 168 22.32 -4.67 -12.86
N PHE A 169 21.23 -3.98 -12.51
CA PHE A 169 20.89 -3.74 -11.11
C PHE A 169 20.64 -5.07 -10.37
N GLN A 170 21.21 -5.22 -9.18
CA GLN A 170 21.07 -6.43 -8.37
C GLN A 170 20.16 -6.16 -7.18
N LEU A 171 18.90 -6.60 -7.21
CA LEU A 171 17.94 -6.37 -6.11
C LEU A 171 18.47 -6.84 -4.74
N LYS A 172 19.22 -7.94 -4.72
CA LYS A 172 19.85 -8.49 -3.51
C LYS A 172 20.88 -7.57 -2.84
N SER A 173 21.33 -6.50 -3.51
CA SER A 173 22.21 -5.50 -2.90
C SER A 173 21.45 -4.51 -2.01
N VAL A 174 20.12 -4.47 -2.09
CA VAL A 174 19.28 -3.67 -1.20
C VAL A 174 19.08 -4.45 0.10
N PRO A 175 19.53 -3.93 1.26
CA PRO A 175 19.38 -4.62 2.53
C PRO A 175 17.90 -4.90 2.85
N LEU A 176 17.62 -6.12 3.31
CA LEU A 176 16.31 -6.44 3.88
C LEU A 176 16.17 -5.72 5.23
N LEU A 177 14.96 -5.22 5.48
CA LEU A 177 14.60 -4.71 6.80
C LEU A 177 14.21 -5.89 7.71
N PRO A 178 14.49 -5.82 9.03
CA PRO A 178 13.99 -6.82 9.97
C PRO A 178 12.45 -6.79 10.02
N GLY A 179 11.83 -7.93 10.33
CA GLY A 179 10.36 -8.05 10.39
C GLY A 179 9.73 -8.23 9.00
N VAL A 180 10.07 -9.35 8.35
CA VAL A 180 9.44 -9.83 7.11
C VAL A 180 7.96 -10.15 7.39
N HIS A 181 7.07 -9.82 6.45
CA HIS A 181 5.61 -9.93 6.61
C HIS A 181 5.02 -8.97 7.65
N GLN A 182 5.56 -7.75 7.67
CA GLN A 182 4.94 -6.62 8.34
C GLN A 182 4.72 -5.57 7.28
N PRO A 183 3.47 -5.23 6.93
CA PRO A 183 3.21 -4.52 5.68
C PRO A 183 3.81 -3.11 5.67
N LEU A 184 4.05 -2.52 6.85
CA LEU A 184 4.75 -1.25 6.96
C LEU A 184 6.26 -1.37 6.63
N ASN A 185 6.92 -2.45 7.05
CA ASN A 185 8.31 -2.72 6.71
C ASN A 185 8.46 -3.03 5.22
N ASP A 186 7.49 -3.74 4.65
CA ASP A 186 7.46 -4.02 3.21
C ASP A 186 7.31 -2.73 2.39
N CYS A 187 6.45 -1.80 2.81
CA CYS A 187 6.42 -0.44 2.23
C CYS A 187 7.78 0.27 2.30
N TYR A 188 8.47 0.24 3.46
CA TYR A 188 9.78 0.88 3.60
C TYR A 188 10.86 0.22 2.74
N HIS A 189 10.83 -1.11 2.62
CA HIS A 189 11.75 -1.83 1.76
C HIS A 189 11.49 -1.49 0.29
N GLN A 190 10.23 -1.39 -0.13
CA GLN A 190 9.85 -0.96 -1.48
C GLN A 190 10.35 0.44 -1.82
N ILE A 191 10.23 1.39 -0.89
CA ILE A 191 10.78 2.75 -1.05
C ILE A 191 12.32 2.70 -1.13
N SER A 192 12.97 1.90 -0.30
CA SER A 192 14.43 1.72 -0.34
C SER A 192 14.92 1.12 -1.66
N ILE A 193 14.14 0.21 -2.26
CA ILE A 193 14.40 -0.32 -3.60
C ILE A 193 14.32 0.79 -4.65
N LEU A 194 13.28 1.64 -4.62
CA LEU A 194 13.17 2.76 -5.55
C LEU A 194 14.37 3.70 -5.43
N LYS A 195 14.80 4.02 -4.20
CA LYS A 195 16.00 4.82 -3.94
C LYS A 195 17.25 4.20 -4.56
N ALA A 196 17.50 2.93 -4.30
CA ALA A 196 18.67 2.22 -4.83
C ALA A 196 18.66 2.16 -6.36
N ILE A 197 17.48 1.98 -6.98
CA ILE A 197 17.33 2.04 -8.44
C ILE A 197 17.67 3.45 -8.95
N THR A 198 17.19 4.51 -8.31
CA THR A 198 17.49 5.89 -8.70
C THR A 198 18.99 6.21 -8.60
N GLU A 199 19.67 5.71 -7.57
CA GLU A 199 21.12 5.86 -7.42
C GLU A 199 21.88 5.09 -8.50
N PHE A 200 21.46 3.85 -8.80
CA PHE A 200 22.03 3.04 -9.88
C PHE A 200 21.84 3.67 -11.27
N GLU A 201 20.70 4.29 -11.56
CA GLU A 201 20.47 4.92 -12.87
C GLU A 201 21.25 6.23 -13.07
N ARG A 202 21.90 6.76 -12.02
CA ARG A 202 22.77 7.94 -12.10
C ARG A 202 24.24 7.60 -12.39
N THR A 203 24.64 6.34 -12.24
CA THR A 203 25.99 5.85 -12.54
C THR A 203 26.14 5.44 -13.99
#